data_AF-A0A519LUC6-F1
#
_entry.id   AF-A0A519LUC6-F1
#
_cell.length_a   1.000
_cell.length_b   1.000
_cell.length_c   1.000
_cell.angle_alpha   90.00
_cell.angle_beta   90.00
_cell.angle_gamma   90.00
#
_symmetry.space_group_name_H-M   'P 1'
#
loop_
_entity.id
_entity.type
_entity.pdbx_description
1 polymer ?
#
loop_
_entity_poly.entity_id
_entity_poly.type
_entity_poly.pdbx_seq_one_letter_code
_entity_poly.pdbx_strand_id
1 'polypeptide(L)'
;MSDTLSKQNALSSGIFASFKPTSSVLVENMYESRLPLFFDDLFSRDSATHKRAQQSISNIFFGPDGTKMLYSAISRLSIKDKDYFDSKTRLIAELGYIKDTLSDDIPAYLKKIYEQTADTSMFQNEAIIALARLKTAVSFKVLKELMLQDPPIFENNGDYSSFFSHFYDSLQLSARLFPQLLQLSTLNDYKENITGLLVTLVDSGYIKAKDYETYFPGLYIDGKVALRKQQAKEEKQLQEDLKKEDEEDDEPAREYSRDDDYSLNDYAVLLMPFYETNKNVQQFFNRLLISKDDNVQMNAAILFLRNNKNVPDSILLKLAADDKYRATLYDKLEWADRLDKFPK
;
A
#
# COMPACT_ATOMS: atom_id res chain seq x y z
N MET A 1 61.65 13.69 4.82
CA MET A 1 62.15 14.22 3.53
C MET A 1 62.14 13.10 2.51
N SER A 2 61.56 13.36 1.34
CA SER A 2 61.68 12.66 0.05
C SER A 2 61.56 11.12 0.05
N ASP A 3 60.70 10.47 -0.72
CA ASP A 3 60.55 10.74 -2.15
C ASP A 3 59.30 10.02 -2.72
N THR A 4 58.31 10.80 -3.16
CA THR A 4 57.23 10.34 -4.07
C THR A 4 57.49 10.86 -5.49
N LEU A 5 58.74 10.97 -5.93
CA LEU A 5 59.12 11.18 -7.33
C LEU A 5 59.15 9.85 -8.10
N SER A 6 58.03 9.16 -8.18
CA SER A 6 57.86 8.20 -9.28
C SER A 6 57.77 9.01 -10.56
N LYS A 7 58.84 8.98 -11.37
CA LYS A 7 58.93 9.55 -12.72
C LYS A 7 57.58 9.48 -13.42
N GLN A 8 57.00 10.63 -13.79
CA GLN A 8 55.83 10.68 -14.67
C GLN A 8 56.14 9.80 -15.89
N ASN A 9 55.39 8.71 -16.06
CA ASN A 9 55.56 7.87 -17.24
C ASN A 9 54.96 8.62 -18.45
N ALA A 10 55.40 8.26 -19.65
CA ALA A 10 54.97 8.91 -20.89
C ALA A 10 53.44 8.93 -21.09
N LEU A 11 52.72 7.97 -20.51
CA LEU A 11 51.26 7.90 -20.51
C LEU A 11 50.65 9.01 -19.64
N SER A 12 51.15 9.19 -18.41
CA SER A 12 50.69 10.25 -17.51
C SER A 12 50.99 11.65 -18.08
N SER A 13 52.20 11.89 -18.58
CA SER A 13 52.56 13.16 -19.21
C SER A 13 51.77 13.41 -20.49
N GLY A 14 51.53 12.36 -21.30
CA GLY A 14 50.72 12.45 -22.51
C GLY A 14 49.26 12.80 -22.24
N ILE A 15 48.64 12.18 -21.22
CA ILE A 15 47.26 12.49 -20.84
C ILE A 15 47.13 13.94 -20.39
N PHE A 16 47.95 14.41 -19.45
CA PHE A 16 47.86 15.79 -18.95
C PHE A 16 48.28 16.84 -19.99
N ALA A 17 49.24 16.54 -20.87
CA ALA A 17 49.65 17.46 -21.94
C ALA A 17 48.64 17.51 -23.11
N SER A 18 47.90 16.42 -23.34
CA SER A 18 46.82 16.37 -24.34
C SER A 18 45.51 16.96 -23.83
N PHE A 19 45.36 17.10 -22.51
CA PHE A 19 44.19 17.70 -21.90
C PHE A 19 44.20 19.21 -22.13
N LYS A 20 43.61 19.63 -23.24
CA LYS A 20 43.19 21.02 -23.45
C LYS A 20 41.79 21.16 -22.87
N PRO A 21 41.60 21.81 -21.70
CA PRO A 21 40.26 22.17 -21.29
C PRO A 21 39.67 23.00 -22.44
N THR A 22 38.58 22.53 -23.03
CA THR A 22 37.83 23.35 -23.95
C THR A 22 37.46 24.63 -23.18
N SER A 23 37.79 25.79 -23.72
CA SER A 23 37.41 27.09 -23.15
C SER A 23 35.89 27.34 -23.19
N SER A 24 35.13 26.28 -23.45
CA SER A 24 33.71 26.19 -23.20
C SER A 24 33.50 26.36 -21.70
N VAL A 25 33.42 27.61 -21.24
CA VAL A 25 32.44 27.99 -20.21
C VAL A 25 31.19 27.17 -20.53
N LEU A 26 30.64 26.41 -19.59
CA LEU A 26 29.35 25.75 -19.79
C LEU A 26 28.40 26.82 -20.35
N VAL A 27 28.20 26.81 -21.68
CA VAL A 27 27.42 27.86 -22.37
C VAL A 27 25.95 27.76 -21.94
N GLU A 28 25.59 26.60 -21.41
CA GLU A 28 24.28 26.33 -20.84
C GLU A 28 24.23 26.81 -19.39
N ASN A 29 23.32 27.76 -19.17
CA ASN A 29 22.96 28.21 -17.84
C ASN A 29 22.32 27.05 -17.04
N MET A 30 23.01 26.57 -16.00
CA MET A 30 22.52 25.47 -15.16
C MET A 30 21.26 25.83 -14.35
N TYR A 31 20.89 27.11 -14.31
CA TYR A 31 19.68 27.60 -13.64
C TYR A 31 18.49 27.72 -14.60
N GLU A 32 18.68 27.51 -15.91
CA GLU A 32 17.59 27.50 -16.87
C GLU A 32 16.96 26.12 -16.97
N SER A 33 15.63 26.10 -17.06
CA SER A 33 14.88 24.86 -17.23
C SER A 33 15.23 24.18 -18.55
N ARG A 34 15.57 22.89 -18.47
CA ARG A 34 15.83 22.05 -19.64
C ARG A 34 14.56 21.38 -20.19
N LEU A 35 13.39 21.70 -19.64
CA LEU A 35 12.12 21.13 -20.07
C LEU A 35 11.80 21.41 -21.55
N PRO A 36 12.00 22.63 -22.10
CA PRO A 36 11.78 22.87 -23.52
C PRO A 36 12.59 21.94 -24.41
N LEU A 37 13.89 21.78 -24.13
CA LEU A 37 14.78 20.88 -24.85
C LEU A 37 14.31 19.42 -24.75
N PHE A 38 13.92 18.99 -23.55
CA PHE A 38 13.39 17.64 -23.35
C PHE A 38 12.13 17.38 -24.19
N PHE A 39 11.18 18.31 -24.24
CA PHE A 39 9.96 18.12 -25.03
C PHE A 39 10.21 18.23 -26.53
N ASP A 40 11.16 19.05 -26.98
CA ASP A 40 11.61 19.08 -28.37
C ASP A 40 12.21 17.73 -28.77
N ASP A 41 13.07 17.16 -27.93
CA ASP A 41 13.66 15.84 -28.12
C ASP A 41 12.59 14.73 -28.09
N LEU A 42 11.63 14.82 -27.18
CA LEU A 42 10.51 13.87 -27.05
C LEU A 42 9.63 13.82 -28.30
N PHE A 43 9.58 14.88 -29.10
CA PHE A 43 8.85 14.89 -30.37
C PHE A 43 9.76 15.05 -31.60
N SER A 44 11.04 14.75 -31.45
CA SER A 44 12.04 14.84 -32.52
C SER A 44 11.76 13.81 -33.62
N ARG A 45 12.07 14.19 -34.86
CA ARG A 45 12.08 13.26 -36.00
C ARG A 45 13.31 12.35 -36.00
N ASP A 46 14.34 12.70 -35.25
CA ASP A 46 15.51 11.84 -35.05
C ASP A 46 15.18 10.73 -34.05
N SER A 47 15.20 9.48 -34.52
CA SER A 47 14.75 8.33 -33.74
C SER A 47 15.63 8.05 -32.52
N ALA A 48 16.93 8.34 -32.58
CA ALA A 48 17.84 8.14 -31.47
C ALA A 48 17.63 9.20 -30.36
N THR A 49 17.31 10.43 -30.75
CA THR A 49 16.98 11.54 -29.84
C THR A 49 15.62 11.31 -29.20
N HIS A 50 14.60 11.00 -30.00
CA HIS A 50 13.26 10.65 -29.52
C HIS A 50 13.30 9.50 -28.50
N LYS A 51 13.97 8.39 -28.83
CA LYS A 51 14.07 7.24 -27.93
C LYS A 51 14.79 7.58 -26.62
N ARG A 52 15.85 8.39 -26.67
CA ARG A 52 16.57 8.84 -25.46
C ARG A 52 15.67 9.70 -24.56
N ALA A 53 14.88 10.60 -25.15
CA ALA A 53 13.91 11.40 -24.40
C ALA A 53 12.82 10.53 -23.76
N GLN A 54 12.24 9.57 -24.51
CA GLN A 54 11.25 8.63 -23.96
C GLN A 54 11.80 7.86 -22.75
N GLN A 55 13.02 7.33 -22.86
CA GLN A 55 13.68 6.60 -21.77
C GLN A 55 13.98 7.48 -20.54
N SER A 56 14.04 8.79 -20.74
CA SER A 56 14.39 9.75 -19.69
C SER A 56 13.17 10.32 -18.96
N ILE A 57 11.93 10.09 -19.40
CA ILE A 57 10.70 10.71 -18.83
C ILE A 57 10.73 10.69 -17.30
N SER A 58 10.93 9.52 -16.69
CA SER A 58 10.88 9.34 -15.22
C SER A 58 12.11 9.85 -14.46
N ASN A 59 13.12 10.37 -15.17
CA ASN A 59 14.31 10.96 -14.58
C ASN A 59 14.31 12.50 -14.69
N ILE A 60 13.25 13.08 -15.24
CA ILE A 60 13.11 14.53 -15.38
C ILE A 60 12.32 15.10 -14.21
N PHE A 61 12.86 16.14 -13.58
CA PHE A 61 12.10 16.95 -12.64
C PHE A 61 11.26 17.98 -13.41
N PHE A 62 9.96 17.72 -13.56
CA PHE A 62 9.05 18.64 -14.25
C PHE A 62 8.67 19.86 -13.41
N GLY A 63 8.44 19.66 -12.11
CA GLY A 63 7.97 20.70 -11.21
C GLY A 63 6.67 21.39 -11.68
N PRO A 64 6.24 22.46 -10.98
CA PRO A 64 5.03 23.20 -11.35
C PRO A 64 5.07 23.77 -12.78
N ASP A 65 6.23 24.27 -13.21
CA ASP A 65 6.41 24.91 -14.52
C ASP A 65 6.26 23.92 -15.69
N GLY A 66 6.57 22.64 -15.47
CA GLY A 66 6.42 21.57 -16.46
C GLY A 66 4.99 21.11 -16.70
N THR A 67 4.04 21.46 -15.82
CA THR A 67 2.66 20.95 -15.84
C THR A 67 1.96 21.18 -17.19
N LYS A 68 2.03 22.40 -17.74
CA LYS A 68 1.41 22.71 -19.05
C LYS A 68 2.08 21.96 -20.19
N MET A 69 3.39 21.74 -20.12
CA MET A 69 4.11 20.98 -21.13
C MET A 69 3.74 19.49 -21.08
N LEU A 70 3.55 18.93 -19.88
CA LEU A 70 3.03 17.57 -19.70
C LEU A 70 1.63 17.43 -20.29
N TYR A 71 0.71 18.35 -20.01
CA TYR A 71 -0.64 18.34 -20.61
C TYR A 71 -0.56 18.37 -22.14
N SER A 72 0.28 19.23 -22.69
CA SER A 72 0.50 19.33 -24.13
C SER A 72 1.06 18.02 -24.68
N ALA A 73 2.07 17.43 -24.04
CA ALA A 73 2.71 16.20 -24.49
C ALA A 73 1.74 15.01 -24.47
N ILE A 74 1.00 14.82 -23.37
CA ILE A 74 -0.02 13.76 -23.22
C ILE A 74 -1.09 13.88 -24.30
N SER A 75 -1.51 15.11 -24.64
CA SER A 75 -2.52 15.35 -25.69
C SER A 75 -2.00 15.19 -27.12
N ARG A 76 -0.69 15.41 -27.34
CA ARG A 76 -0.04 15.33 -28.65
C ARG A 76 0.29 13.89 -29.05
N LEU A 77 0.54 13.00 -28.08
CA LEU A 77 0.86 11.60 -28.34
C LEU A 77 -0.25 10.91 -29.15
N SER A 78 0.16 10.17 -30.17
CA SER A 78 -0.69 9.41 -31.06
C SER A 78 -0.48 7.91 -30.86
N ILE A 79 -1.53 7.11 -31.03
CA ILE A 79 -1.43 5.64 -30.99
C ILE A 79 -0.48 5.06 -32.06
N LYS A 80 -0.11 5.87 -33.07
CA LYS A 80 0.88 5.52 -34.10
C LYS A 80 2.32 5.73 -33.63
N ASP A 81 2.53 6.43 -32.53
CA ASP A 81 3.86 6.67 -31.97
C ASP A 81 4.42 5.37 -31.40
N LYS A 82 5.70 5.15 -31.63
CA LYS A 82 6.40 4.01 -31.03
C LYS A 82 6.41 4.20 -29.51
N ASP A 83 6.12 3.12 -28.78
CA ASP A 83 6.08 3.12 -27.32
C ASP A 83 5.03 4.12 -26.76
N TYR A 84 3.95 4.39 -27.53
CA TYR A 84 2.85 5.29 -27.16
C TYR A 84 2.30 5.01 -25.76
N PHE A 85 1.99 3.75 -25.46
CA PHE A 85 1.42 3.34 -24.19
C PHE A 85 2.39 3.62 -23.03
N ASP A 86 3.64 3.17 -23.13
CA ASP A 86 4.66 3.40 -22.10
C ASP A 86 4.93 4.90 -21.90
N SER A 87 5.12 5.66 -22.98
CA SER A 87 5.39 7.10 -22.91
C SER A 87 4.23 7.86 -22.27
N LYS A 88 2.99 7.56 -22.69
CA LYS A 88 1.81 8.24 -22.16
C LYS A 88 1.57 7.89 -20.70
N THR A 89 1.70 6.63 -20.31
CA THR A 89 1.62 6.20 -18.90
C THR A 89 2.66 6.91 -18.06
N ARG A 90 3.93 6.95 -18.47
CA ARG A 90 4.98 7.66 -17.71
C ARG A 90 4.67 9.14 -17.58
N LEU A 91 4.27 9.83 -18.65
CA LEU A 91 3.91 11.25 -18.57
C LEU A 91 2.71 11.52 -17.64
N ILE A 92 1.71 10.62 -17.61
CA ILE A 92 0.60 10.70 -16.64
C ILE A 92 1.12 10.49 -15.22
N ALA A 93 2.01 9.52 -15.01
CA ALA A 93 2.63 9.23 -13.71
C ALA A 93 3.35 10.46 -13.14
N GLU A 94 4.07 11.20 -13.99
CA GLU A 94 4.84 12.40 -13.61
C GLU A 94 3.96 13.50 -13.01
N LEU A 95 2.69 13.61 -13.43
CA LEU A 95 1.75 14.54 -12.82
C LEU A 95 1.54 14.27 -11.32
N GLY A 96 1.63 13.01 -10.89
CA GLY A 96 1.49 12.60 -9.49
C GLY A 96 2.66 12.99 -8.59
N TYR A 97 3.79 13.41 -9.18
CA TYR A 97 4.99 13.83 -8.44
C TYR A 97 5.13 15.36 -8.29
N ILE A 98 4.26 16.15 -8.94
CA ILE A 98 4.29 17.62 -8.87
C ILE A 98 3.54 18.08 -7.61
N LYS A 99 4.24 18.13 -6.47
CA LYS A 99 3.65 18.45 -5.15
C LYS A 99 3.79 19.91 -4.73
N ASP A 100 4.77 20.63 -5.27
CA ASP A 100 5.35 21.78 -4.56
C ASP A 100 4.58 23.11 -4.65
N THR A 101 3.56 23.22 -5.49
CA THR A 101 2.54 24.29 -5.41
C THR A 101 1.36 23.86 -6.27
N LEU A 102 0.38 23.22 -5.64
CA LEU A 102 -0.70 22.56 -6.35
C LEU A 102 -1.78 23.56 -6.74
N SER A 103 -1.82 23.89 -8.02
CA SER A 103 -3.08 24.17 -8.68
C SER A 103 -4.04 23.00 -8.44
N ASP A 104 -5.32 23.31 -8.23
CA ASP A 104 -6.39 22.30 -8.31
C ASP A 104 -6.60 21.76 -9.76
N ASP A 105 -5.80 22.21 -10.73
CA ASP A 105 -5.89 21.81 -12.13
C ASP A 105 -5.33 20.41 -12.41
N ILE A 106 -4.28 19.95 -11.69
CA ILE A 106 -3.71 18.60 -11.88
C ILE A 106 -4.75 17.53 -11.49
N PRO A 107 -5.39 17.57 -10.31
CA PRO A 107 -6.47 16.63 -10.00
C PRO A 107 -7.61 16.66 -11.03
N ALA A 108 -7.98 17.83 -11.53
CA ALA A 108 -9.02 17.97 -12.54
C ALA A 108 -8.61 17.35 -13.90
N TYR A 109 -7.35 17.52 -14.30
CA TYR A 109 -6.83 16.92 -15.52
C TYR A 109 -6.70 15.39 -15.41
N LEU A 110 -6.25 14.88 -14.27
CA LEU A 110 -6.21 13.44 -13.99
C LEU A 110 -7.62 12.82 -13.97
N LYS A 111 -8.61 13.52 -13.38
CA LYS A 111 -10.02 13.13 -13.46
C LYS A 111 -10.48 13.01 -14.91
N LYS A 112 -10.17 14.00 -15.73
CA LYS A 112 -10.50 14.00 -17.16
C LYS A 112 -9.86 12.81 -17.88
N ILE A 113 -8.60 12.48 -17.59
CA ILE A 113 -7.96 11.30 -18.18
C ILE A 113 -8.73 10.04 -17.79
N TYR A 114 -9.02 9.86 -16.49
CA TYR A 114 -9.74 8.71 -15.97
C TYR A 114 -11.10 8.51 -16.66
N GLU A 115 -11.87 9.59 -16.83
CA GLU A 115 -13.21 9.55 -17.42
C GLU A 115 -13.22 9.42 -18.95
N GLN A 116 -12.15 9.84 -19.64
CA GLN A 116 -12.12 9.92 -21.11
C GLN A 116 -11.39 8.75 -21.78
N THR A 117 -10.71 7.90 -21.02
CA THR A 117 -10.00 6.73 -21.55
C THR A 117 -10.95 5.54 -21.65
N ALA A 118 -11.95 5.65 -22.53
CA ALA A 118 -13.01 4.64 -22.67
C ALA A 118 -12.49 3.20 -22.94
N ASP A 119 -11.26 3.04 -23.45
CA ASP A 119 -10.73 1.75 -23.88
C ASP A 119 -9.29 1.45 -23.40
N THR A 120 -8.79 2.12 -22.35
CA THR A 120 -7.44 1.79 -21.82
C THR A 120 -7.37 1.91 -20.30
N SER A 121 -7.68 0.81 -19.62
CA SER A 121 -7.54 0.64 -18.17
C SER A 121 -6.16 1.05 -17.66
N MET A 122 -5.09 0.86 -18.46
CA MET A 122 -3.73 1.30 -18.08
C MET A 122 -3.64 2.82 -17.83
N PHE A 123 -4.25 3.67 -18.68
CA PHE A 123 -4.22 5.13 -18.48
C PHE A 123 -5.14 5.57 -17.34
N GLN A 124 -6.29 4.91 -17.22
CA GLN A 124 -7.22 5.11 -16.11
C GLN A 124 -6.56 4.80 -14.77
N ASN A 125 -5.91 3.63 -14.68
CA ASN A 125 -5.18 3.17 -13.49
C ASN A 125 -4.03 4.11 -13.15
N GLU A 126 -3.21 4.53 -14.12
CA GLU A 126 -2.14 5.48 -13.83
C GLU A 126 -2.68 6.85 -13.38
N ALA A 127 -3.79 7.32 -13.94
CA ALA A 127 -4.39 8.58 -13.53
C ALA A 127 -4.88 8.56 -12.07
N ILE A 128 -5.52 7.47 -11.64
CA ILE A 128 -5.97 7.34 -10.24
C ILE A 128 -4.82 7.08 -9.27
N ILE A 129 -3.79 6.35 -9.69
CA ILE A 129 -2.55 6.20 -8.92
C ILE A 129 -1.88 7.56 -8.76
N ALA A 130 -1.77 8.37 -9.82
CA ALA A 130 -1.22 9.72 -9.75
C ALA A 130 -2.03 10.61 -8.77
N LEU A 131 -3.36 10.53 -8.79
CA LEU A 131 -4.22 11.23 -7.81
C LEU A 131 -3.89 10.84 -6.36
N ALA A 132 -3.64 9.56 -6.11
CA ALA A 132 -3.24 9.06 -4.79
C ALA A 132 -1.84 9.58 -4.39
N ARG A 133 -0.88 9.59 -5.33
CA ARG A 133 0.50 10.08 -5.11
C ARG A 133 0.59 11.57 -4.78
N LEU A 134 -0.34 12.38 -5.30
CA LEU A 134 -0.41 13.83 -5.02
C LEU A 134 -0.56 14.14 -3.52
N LYS A 135 -1.26 13.29 -2.75
CA LYS A 135 -1.45 13.43 -1.29
C LYS A 135 -2.02 14.80 -0.89
N THR A 136 -3.09 15.25 -1.55
CA THR A 136 -3.76 16.53 -1.25
C THR A 136 -5.23 16.33 -0.91
N ALA A 137 -5.83 17.30 -0.23
CA ALA A 137 -7.26 17.27 0.07
C ALA A 137 -8.12 17.25 -1.21
N VAL A 138 -7.69 17.95 -2.25
CA VAL A 138 -8.41 18.02 -3.52
C VAL A 138 -8.25 16.73 -4.31
N SER A 139 -7.04 16.17 -4.37
CA SER A 139 -6.81 14.89 -5.06
C SER A 139 -7.55 13.74 -4.38
N PHE A 140 -7.59 13.68 -3.05
CA PHE A 140 -8.34 12.67 -2.30
C PHE A 140 -9.86 12.85 -2.44
N LYS A 141 -10.36 14.08 -2.61
CA LYS A 141 -11.77 14.32 -2.92
C LYS A 141 -12.14 13.77 -4.30
N VAL A 142 -11.32 14.04 -5.32
CA VAL A 142 -11.52 13.52 -6.68
C VAL A 142 -11.39 12.00 -6.70
N LEU A 143 -10.38 11.46 -6.03
CA LEU A 143 -10.17 10.02 -5.91
C LEU A 143 -11.38 9.32 -5.30
N LYS A 144 -11.96 9.89 -4.22
CA LYS A 144 -13.19 9.37 -3.62
C LYS A 144 -14.36 9.35 -4.60
N GLU A 145 -14.54 10.42 -5.37
CA GLU A 145 -15.59 10.53 -6.37
C GLU A 145 -15.44 9.42 -7.43
N LEU A 146 -14.25 9.28 -8.01
CA LEU A 146 -13.96 8.28 -9.04
C LEU A 146 -14.14 6.86 -8.52
N MET A 147 -13.56 6.52 -7.35
CA MET A 147 -13.69 5.18 -6.78
C MET A 147 -15.13 4.79 -6.48
N LEU A 148 -16.02 5.74 -6.14
CA LEU A 148 -17.42 5.45 -5.86
C LEU A 148 -18.30 5.39 -7.11
N GLN A 149 -17.90 6.06 -8.19
CA GLN A 149 -18.65 6.11 -9.45
C GLN A 149 -18.26 4.98 -10.41
N ASP A 150 -16.94 4.78 -10.58
CA ASP A 150 -16.36 3.80 -11.49
C ASP A 150 -15.05 3.29 -10.87
N PRO A 151 -15.11 2.30 -9.95
CA PRO A 151 -13.94 1.81 -9.23
C PRO A 151 -12.86 1.26 -10.19
N PRO A 152 -11.56 1.58 -10.01
CA PRO A 152 -10.51 1.10 -10.90
C PRO A 152 -10.39 -0.44 -10.90
N ILE A 153 -10.01 -1.00 -12.04
CA ILE A 153 -9.78 -2.45 -12.17
C ILE A 153 -8.30 -2.67 -12.46
N PHE A 154 -7.63 -3.41 -11.58
CA PHE A 154 -6.24 -3.80 -11.75
C PHE A 154 -6.11 -5.27 -12.13
N GLU A 155 -4.94 -5.66 -12.66
CA GLU A 155 -4.74 -7.01 -13.20
C GLU A 155 -4.61 -8.08 -12.11
N ASN A 156 -4.09 -7.70 -10.94
CA ASN A 156 -3.81 -8.63 -9.85
C ASN A 156 -3.83 -7.94 -8.48
N ASN A 157 -3.88 -8.76 -7.41
CA ASN A 157 -3.92 -8.29 -6.01
C ASN A 157 -2.70 -7.42 -5.61
N GLY A 158 -1.54 -7.63 -6.25
CA GLY A 158 -0.34 -6.83 -6.02
C GLY A 158 -0.52 -5.38 -6.47
N ASP A 159 -1.18 -5.15 -7.59
CA ASP A 159 -1.48 -3.81 -8.09
C ASP A 159 -2.51 -3.08 -7.21
N TYR A 160 -3.53 -3.79 -6.74
CA TYR A 160 -4.45 -3.27 -5.72
C TYR A 160 -3.68 -2.86 -4.46
N SER A 161 -2.82 -3.76 -3.94
CA SER A 161 -2.02 -3.48 -2.74
C SER A 161 -1.10 -2.28 -2.93
N SER A 162 -0.45 -2.16 -4.08
CA SER A 162 0.40 -1.01 -4.43
C SER A 162 -0.40 0.29 -4.50
N PHE A 163 -1.57 0.27 -5.11
CA PHE A 163 -2.46 1.43 -5.15
C PHE A 163 -2.89 1.84 -3.72
N PHE A 164 -3.35 0.89 -2.92
CA PHE A 164 -3.78 1.14 -1.54
C PHE A 164 -2.65 1.57 -0.60
N SER A 165 -1.39 1.20 -0.88
CA SER A 165 -0.22 1.64 -0.10
C SER A 165 -0.13 3.17 0.04
N HIS A 166 -0.54 3.92 -0.99
CA HIS A 166 -0.53 5.39 -0.98
C HIS A 166 -1.47 6.00 0.07
N PHE A 167 -2.48 5.26 0.51
CA PHE A 167 -3.46 5.69 1.51
C PHE A 167 -2.91 5.54 2.93
N TYR A 168 -2.08 4.53 3.17
CA TYR A 168 -1.42 4.31 4.46
C TYR A 168 -0.39 5.41 4.77
N ASP A 169 0.27 5.95 3.74
CA ASP A 169 1.18 7.09 3.88
C ASP A 169 0.49 8.42 4.26
N SER A 170 -0.85 8.49 4.22
CA SER A 170 -1.61 9.73 4.34
C SER A 170 -2.91 9.52 5.09
N LEU A 171 -2.85 8.86 6.25
CA LEU A 171 -4.01 8.47 7.07
C LEU A 171 -5.00 9.61 7.34
N GLN A 172 -4.53 10.83 7.60
CA GLN A 172 -5.42 11.99 7.80
C GLN A 172 -6.28 12.32 6.57
N LEU A 173 -5.75 12.15 5.37
CA LEU A 173 -6.50 12.32 4.12
C LEU A 173 -7.39 11.10 3.87
N SER A 174 -6.86 9.90 4.07
CA SER A 174 -7.57 8.62 3.89
C SER A 174 -8.81 8.52 4.80
N ALA A 175 -8.75 9.05 6.02
CA ALA A 175 -9.90 9.11 6.92
C ALA A 175 -11.14 9.78 6.30
N ARG A 176 -10.94 10.76 5.40
CA ARG A 176 -12.02 11.49 4.72
C ARG A 176 -12.75 10.66 3.67
N LEU A 177 -12.20 9.51 3.27
CA LEU A 177 -12.81 8.58 2.33
C LEU A 177 -13.90 7.75 3.00
N PHE A 178 -13.78 7.54 4.31
CA PHE A 178 -14.72 6.79 5.12
C PHE A 178 -15.87 7.68 5.64
N PRO A 179 -17.04 7.09 5.89
CA PRO A 179 -17.35 5.66 5.74
C PRO A 179 -17.78 5.24 4.33
N GLN A 180 -17.94 6.18 3.39
CA GLN A 180 -18.52 5.88 2.07
C GLN A 180 -17.72 4.83 1.29
N LEU A 181 -16.39 4.83 1.42
CA LEU A 181 -15.53 3.86 0.75
C LEU A 181 -15.82 2.40 1.17
N LEU A 182 -16.43 2.16 2.34
CA LEU A 182 -16.82 0.82 2.77
C LEU A 182 -17.84 0.14 1.85
N GLN A 183 -18.56 0.90 1.01
CA GLN A 183 -19.46 0.29 0.02
C GLN A 183 -18.70 -0.62 -0.96
N LEU A 184 -17.46 -0.27 -1.26
CA LEU A 184 -16.59 -1.04 -2.16
C LEU A 184 -16.02 -2.30 -1.49
N SER A 185 -16.10 -2.45 -0.16
CA SER A 185 -15.66 -3.69 0.51
C SER A 185 -16.56 -4.90 0.21
N THR A 186 -17.65 -4.69 -0.52
CA THR A 186 -18.50 -5.76 -1.06
C THR A 186 -17.89 -6.41 -2.31
N LEU A 187 -16.92 -5.75 -2.95
CA LEU A 187 -16.18 -6.27 -4.10
C LEU A 187 -14.96 -7.07 -3.61
N ASN A 188 -14.76 -8.27 -4.14
CA ASN A 188 -13.72 -9.19 -3.67
C ASN A 188 -12.32 -8.56 -3.70
N ASP A 189 -11.95 -7.92 -4.82
CA ASP A 189 -10.61 -7.34 -5.02
C ASP A 189 -10.32 -6.12 -4.12
N TYR A 190 -11.38 -5.53 -3.55
CA TYR A 190 -11.31 -4.34 -2.70
C TYR A 190 -11.41 -4.66 -1.21
N LYS A 191 -12.07 -5.76 -0.86
CA LYS A 191 -12.51 -6.05 0.51
C LYS A 191 -11.38 -6.02 1.50
N GLU A 192 -10.29 -6.72 1.22
CA GLU A 192 -9.13 -6.81 2.10
C GLU A 192 -8.48 -5.44 2.31
N ASN A 193 -8.14 -4.76 1.21
CA ASN A 193 -7.47 -3.47 1.26
C ASN A 193 -8.28 -2.37 1.98
N ILE A 194 -9.59 -2.31 1.74
CA ILE A 194 -10.47 -1.34 2.41
C ILE A 194 -10.65 -1.67 3.88
N THR A 195 -10.77 -2.96 4.21
CA THR A 195 -10.94 -3.40 5.60
C THR A 195 -9.65 -3.13 6.40
N GLY A 196 -8.49 -3.48 5.86
CA GLY A 196 -7.19 -3.21 6.48
C GLY A 196 -6.91 -1.72 6.64
N LEU A 197 -7.30 -0.89 5.67
CA LEU A 197 -7.20 0.56 5.79
C LEU A 197 -8.11 1.10 6.89
N LEU A 198 -9.35 0.62 6.99
CA LEU A 198 -10.25 0.99 8.09
C LEU A 198 -9.67 0.60 9.45
N VAL A 199 -9.15 -0.62 9.59
CA VAL A 199 -8.48 -1.09 10.82
C VAL A 199 -7.35 -0.15 11.21
N THR A 200 -6.49 0.20 10.27
CA THR A 200 -5.36 1.11 10.52
C THR A 200 -5.83 2.50 10.95
N LEU A 201 -6.90 3.02 10.33
CA LEU A 201 -7.47 4.31 10.69
C LEU A 201 -8.14 4.31 12.08
N VAL A 202 -8.74 3.19 12.47
CA VAL A 202 -9.29 2.99 13.82
C VAL A 202 -8.18 2.90 14.86
N ASP A 203 -7.16 2.07 14.60
CA ASP A 203 -6.03 1.88 15.52
C ASP A 203 -5.18 3.14 15.68
N SER A 204 -5.08 3.94 14.62
CA SER A 204 -4.41 5.26 14.65
C SER A 204 -5.29 6.38 15.23
N GLY A 205 -6.55 6.10 15.59
CA GLY A 205 -7.47 7.06 16.19
C GLY A 205 -8.06 8.11 15.23
N TYR A 206 -7.86 7.96 13.91
CA TYR A 206 -8.43 8.85 12.89
C TYR A 206 -9.92 8.59 12.65
N ILE A 207 -10.37 7.36 12.89
CA ILE A 207 -11.78 6.95 12.76
C ILE A 207 -12.25 6.33 14.07
N LYS A 208 -13.46 6.69 14.51
CA LYS A 208 -14.11 6.14 15.71
C LYS A 208 -15.27 5.24 15.32
N ALA A 209 -15.69 4.38 16.26
CA ALA A 209 -16.83 3.47 16.09
C ALA A 209 -18.08 4.14 15.47
N LYS A 210 -18.40 5.34 15.95
CA LYS A 210 -19.54 6.14 15.48
C LYS A 210 -19.46 6.48 13.98
N ASP A 211 -18.26 6.62 13.42
CA ASP A 211 -18.07 7.05 12.04
C ASP A 211 -18.40 5.93 11.04
N TYR A 212 -18.29 4.66 11.45
CA TYR A 212 -18.59 3.49 10.62
C TYR A 212 -19.73 2.60 11.16
N GLU A 213 -20.43 3.04 12.22
CA GLU A 213 -21.50 2.29 12.89
C GLU A 213 -22.61 1.85 11.91
N THR A 214 -22.93 2.65 10.89
CA THR A 214 -23.92 2.28 9.87
C THR A 214 -23.53 1.02 9.07
N TYR A 215 -22.22 0.71 8.97
CA TYR A 215 -21.71 -0.48 8.30
C TYR A 215 -21.49 -1.67 9.26
N PHE A 216 -21.75 -1.49 10.57
CA PHE A 216 -21.60 -2.54 11.57
C PHE A 216 -22.29 -3.87 11.19
N PRO A 217 -23.53 -3.91 10.66
CA PRO A 217 -24.17 -5.19 10.33
C PRO A 217 -23.36 -6.02 9.32
N GLY A 218 -22.77 -5.38 8.31
CA GLY A 218 -21.93 -6.04 7.31
C GLY A 218 -20.63 -6.56 7.92
N LEU A 219 -19.91 -5.69 8.63
CA LEU A 219 -18.66 -6.04 9.33
C LEU A 219 -18.85 -7.18 10.33
N TYR A 220 -19.99 -7.20 11.04
CA TYR A 220 -20.31 -8.27 11.99
C TYR A 220 -20.61 -9.60 11.28
N ILE A 221 -21.31 -9.59 10.15
CA ILE A 221 -21.55 -10.79 9.35
C ILE A 221 -20.22 -11.34 8.82
N ASP A 222 -19.38 -10.47 8.27
CA ASP A 222 -18.06 -10.85 7.75
C ASP A 222 -17.16 -11.43 8.84
N GLY A 223 -17.09 -10.78 10.01
CA GLY A 223 -16.38 -11.31 11.17
C GLY A 223 -16.90 -12.69 11.59
N LYS A 224 -18.22 -12.90 11.63
CA LYS A 224 -18.81 -14.22 11.91
C LYS A 224 -18.43 -15.27 10.88
N VAL A 225 -18.37 -14.92 9.60
CA VAL A 225 -17.94 -15.83 8.53
C VAL A 225 -16.48 -16.19 8.73
N ALA A 226 -15.61 -15.22 8.99
CA ALA A 226 -14.19 -15.46 9.28
C ALA A 226 -14.01 -16.37 10.51
N LEU A 227 -14.77 -16.15 11.58
CA LEU A 227 -14.75 -17.00 12.77
C LEU A 227 -15.18 -18.44 12.46
N ARG A 228 -16.23 -18.63 11.65
CA ARG A 228 -16.68 -19.97 11.27
C ARG A 228 -15.65 -20.70 10.39
N LYS A 229 -15.01 -19.99 9.46
CA LYS A 229 -13.91 -20.55 8.66
C LYS A 229 -12.76 -21.01 9.57
N GLN A 230 -12.39 -20.18 10.55
CA GLN A 230 -11.37 -20.53 11.53
C GLN A 230 -11.76 -21.76 12.36
N GLN A 231 -13.00 -21.85 12.83
CA GLN A 231 -13.49 -23.03 13.56
C GLN A 231 -13.49 -24.30 12.71
N ALA A 232 -13.88 -24.21 11.44
CA ALA A 232 -13.83 -25.35 10.53
C ALA A 232 -12.39 -25.83 10.29
N LYS A 233 -11.43 -24.89 10.22
CA LYS A 233 -10.00 -25.20 10.13
C LYS A 233 -9.49 -25.91 11.40
N GLU A 234 -9.87 -25.43 12.58
CA GLU A 234 -9.53 -26.06 13.86
C GLU A 234 -10.14 -27.47 13.99
N GLU A 235 -11.38 -27.67 13.55
CA GLU A 235 -12.03 -28.97 13.54
C GLU A 235 -11.34 -29.95 12.60
N LYS A 236 -11.00 -29.50 11.37
CA LYS A 236 -10.25 -30.30 10.42
C LYS A 236 -8.89 -30.73 10.97
N GLN A 237 -8.16 -29.79 11.59
CA GLN A 237 -6.87 -30.09 12.23
C GLN A 237 -7.03 -31.16 13.32
N LEU A 238 -8.03 -31.01 14.20
CA LEU A 238 -8.28 -32.00 15.26
C LEU A 238 -8.59 -33.40 14.69
N GLN A 239 -9.38 -33.49 13.62
CA GLN A 239 -9.69 -34.77 12.99
C GLN A 239 -8.44 -35.42 12.38
N GLU A 240 -7.53 -34.63 11.83
CA GLU A 240 -6.25 -35.11 11.30
C GLU A 240 -5.32 -35.58 12.44
N ASP A 241 -5.26 -34.86 13.55
CA ASP A 241 -4.43 -35.22 14.69
C ASP A 241 -4.93 -36.53 15.35
N LEU A 242 -6.24 -36.70 15.52
CA LEU A 242 -6.82 -37.94 16.05
C LEU A 242 -6.53 -39.16 15.16
N LYS A 243 -6.54 -39.00 13.83
CA LYS A 243 -6.21 -40.09 12.91
C LYS A 243 -4.75 -40.53 13.02
N LYS A 244 -3.84 -39.58 13.25
CA LYS A 244 -2.41 -39.87 13.46
C LYS A 244 -2.14 -40.56 14.79
N GLU A 245 -2.99 -40.37 15.80
CA GLU A 245 -2.89 -41.12 17.06
C GLU A 245 -3.35 -42.58 16.90
N ASP A 246 -4.25 -42.86 15.95
CA ASP A 246 -4.78 -44.20 15.67
C ASP A 246 -3.96 -45.00 14.64
N GLU A 247 -3.19 -44.33 13.77
CA GLU A 247 -2.35 -44.93 12.72
C GLU A 247 -0.86 -44.65 13.03
N GLU A 248 -0.06 -45.68 13.36
CA GLU A 248 1.42 -45.61 13.51
C GLU A 248 2.11 -45.37 12.15
N ASP A 249 1.72 -44.35 11.38
CA ASP A 249 2.29 -44.08 10.05
C ASP A 249 3.01 -42.71 9.98
N ASP A 250 4.28 -42.79 9.55
CA ASP A 250 5.31 -41.75 9.54
C ASP A 250 5.19 -40.82 8.31
N GLU A 251 3.97 -40.45 7.87
CA GLU A 251 3.82 -39.52 6.73
C GLU A 251 3.94 -38.04 7.17
N PRO A 252 4.86 -37.26 6.57
CA PRO A 252 5.03 -35.85 6.89
C PRO A 252 3.77 -35.05 6.53
N ALA A 253 3.35 -34.19 7.47
CA ALA A 253 2.19 -33.34 7.33
C ALA A 253 2.24 -32.53 6.02
N ARG A 254 1.28 -32.78 5.12
CA ARG A 254 1.09 -31.93 3.95
C ARG A 254 0.53 -30.59 4.42
N GLU A 255 1.41 -29.60 4.48
CA GLU A 255 1.03 -28.21 4.71
C GLU A 255 0.21 -27.72 3.51
N TYR A 256 -1.11 -27.80 3.63
CA TYR A 256 -2.00 -27.20 2.65
C TYR A 256 -1.84 -25.68 2.74
N SER A 257 -1.25 -25.11 1.68
CA SER A 257 -1.16 -23.67 1.45
C SER A 257 -2.52 -23.03 1.71
N ARG A 258 -2.53 -22.17 2.74
CA ARG A 258 -3.69 -21.45 3.27
C ARG A 258 -3.99 -20.25 2.38
N ASP A 259 -4.87 -20.42 1.41
CA ASP A 259 -5.48 -19.27 0.74
C ASP A 259 -6.95 -19.17 1.15
N ASP A 260 -7.19 -18.21 2.04
CA ASP A 260 -8.44 -17.45 2.22
C ASP A 260 -8.20 -16.46 3.38
N ASP A 261 -7.23 -15.55 3.22
CA ASP A 261 -6.91 -14.55 4.24
C ASP A 261 -7.96 -13.43 4.26
N TYR A 262 -9.05 -13.70 4.98
CA TYR A 262 -9.80 -12.64 5.63
C TYR A 262 -9.34 -12.65 7.09
N SER A 263 -8.33 -11.85 7.41
CA SER A 263 -7.76 -11.74 8.76
C SER A 263 -8.88 -11.55 9.79
N LEU A 264 -9.23 -12.63 10.50
CA LEU A 264 -10.21 -12.64 11.58
C LEU A 264 -9.90 -11.55 12.64
N ASN A 265 -8.61 -11.25 12.78
CA ASN A 265 -8.10 -10.20 13.64
C ASN A 265 -8.58 -8.81 13.22
N ASP A 266 -8.66 -8.52 11.93
CA ASP A 266 -9.09 -7.23 11.41
C ASP A 266 -10.55 -6.94 11.81
N TYR A 267 -11.44 -7.92 11.61
CA TYR A 267 -12.81 -7.80 12.09
C TYR A 267 -12.89 -7.71 13.61
N ALA A 268 -12.04 -8.43 14.34
CA ALA A 268 -11.99 -8.29 15.79
C ALA A 268 -11.66 -6.84 16.20
N VAL A 269 -10.67 -6.18 15.58
CA VAL A 269 -10.38 -4.77 15.83
C VAL A 269 -11.60 -3.89 15.58
N LEU A 270 -12.27 -4.06 14.43
CA LEU A 270 -13.43 -3.24 14.06
C LEU A 270 -14.65 -3.47 14.96
N LEU A 271 -14.81 -4.67 15.53
CA LEU A 271 -15.92 -5.03 16.40
C LEU A 271 -15.66 -4.68 17.87
N MET A 272 -14.40 -4.58 18.30
CA MET A 272 -14.02 -4.34 19.70
C MET A 272 -14.70 -3.10 20.32
N PRO A 273 -14.85 -1.96 19.63
CA PRO A 273 -15.54 -0.80 20.18
C PRO A 273 -17.02 -1.03 20.53
N PHE A 274 -17.66 -2.04 19.94
CA PHE A 274 -19.07 -2.39 20.17
C PHE A 274 -19.25 -3.47 21.25
N TYR A 275 -18.17 -3.90 21.92
CA TYR A 275 -18.21 -4.99 22.88
C TYR A 275 -19.11 -4.74 24.09
N GLU A 276 -19.08 -3.54 24.66
CA GLU A 276 -19.88 -3.21 25.86
C GLU A 276 -21.37 -3.11 25.55
N THR A 277 -21.72 -2.72 24.32
CA THR A 277 -23.10 -2.42 23.92
C THR A 277 -23.79 -3.58 23.21
N ASN A 278 -23.04 -4.58 22.73
CA ASN A 278 -23.58 -5.65 21.90
C ASN A 278 -23.23 -7.05 22.42
N LYS A 279 -24.23 -7.76 22.97
CA LYS A 279 -24.09 -9.14 23.46
C LYS A 279 -23.58 -10.12 22.39
N ASN A 280 -23.93 -9.91 21.13
CA ASN A 280 -23.47 -10.78 20.04
C ASN A 280 -21.97 -10.60 19.78
N VAL A 281 -21.46 -9.37 19.92
CA VAL A 281 -20.02 -9.09 19.86
C VAL A 281 -19.31 -9.72 21.06
N GLN A 282 -19.88 -9.65 22.26
CA GLN A 282 -19.32 -10.36 23.43
C GLN A 282 -19.19 -11.86 23.18
N GLN A 283 -20.23 -12.49 22.62
CA GLN A 283 -20.18 -13.90 22.26
C GLN A 283 -19.12 -14.20 21.19
N PHE A 284 -18.98 -13.34 20.17
CA PHE A 284 -17.94 -13.45 19.16
C PHE A 284 -16.55 -13.49 19.80
N PHE A 285 -16.24 -12.55 20.69
CA PHE A 285 -14.94 -12.52 21.37
C PHE A 285 -14.73 -13.67 22.36
N ASN A 286 -15.78 -14.11 23.06
CA ASN A 286 -15.69 -15.29 23.91
C ASN A 286 -15.28 -16.52 23.09
N ARG A 287 -15.72 -16.64 21.84
CA ARG A 287 -15.29 -17.72 20.94
C ARG A 287 -13.82 -17.60 20.53
N LEU A 288 -13.33 -16.39 20.31
CA LEU A 288 -11.90 -16.17 20.02
C LEU A 288 -11.00 -16.54 21.20
N LEU A 289 -11.39 -16.14 22.42
CA LEU A 289 -10.61 -16.42 23.64
C LEU A 289 -10.56 -17.91 24.00
N ILE A 290 -11.48 -18.74 23.49
CA ILE A 290 -11.48 -20.21 23.70
C ILE A 290 -11.07 -20.99 22.44
N SER A 291 -10.57 -20.30 21.41
CA SER A 291 -10.10 -20.94 20.18
C SER A 291 -8.99 -21.95 20.50
N LYS A 292 -8.94 -23.03 19.72
CA LYS A 292 -7.85 -24.02 19.80
C LYS A 292 -6.58 -23.54 19.10
N ASP A 293 -6.68 -22.51 18.26
CA ASP A 293 -5.54 -21.88 17.61
C ASP A 293 -4.94 -20.83 18.55
N ASP A 294 -3.74 -21.11 19.03
CA ASP A 294 -3.04 -20.25 19.99
C ASP A 294 -2.76 -18.84 19.43
N ASN A 295 -2.62 -18.67 18.11
CA ASN A 295 -2.49 -17.33 17.52
C ASN A 295 -3.79 -16.54 17.60
N VAL A 296 -4.94 -17.20 17.38
CA VAL A 296 -6.26 -16.57 17.50
C VAL A 296 -6.53 -16.19 18.94
N GLN A 297 -6.28 -17.11 19.88
CA GLN A 297 -6.43 -16.86 21.31
C GLN A 297 -5.51 -15.72 21.78
N MET A 298 -4.24 -15.72 21.36
CA MET A 298 -3.27 -14.67 21.66
C MET A 298 -3.71 -13.31 21.10
N ASN A 299 -4.06 -13.22 19.81
CA ASN A 299 -4.49 -11.96 19.20
C ASN A 299 -5.72 -11.37 19.92
N ALA A 300 -6.70 -12.21 20.28
CA ALA A 300 -7.87 -11.77 21.04
C ALA A 300 -7.52 -11.28 22.45
N ALA A 301 -6.63 -11.99 23.15
CA ALA A 301 -6.15 -11.59 24.46
C ALA A 301 -5.43 -10.23 24.42
N ILE A 302 -4.52 -10.04 23.48
CA ILE A 302 -3.79 -8.77 23.29
C ILE A 302 -4.77 -7.63 22.96
N LEU A 303 -5.74 -7.87 22.07
CA LEU A 303 -6.74 -6.87 21.71
C LEU A 303 -7.59 -6.45 22.92
N PHE A 304 -7.96 -7.40 23.79
CA PHE A 304 -8.63 -7.09 25.06
C PHE A 304 -7.77 -6.21 25.96
N LEU A 305 -6.52 -6.58 26.16
CA LEU A 305 -5.61 -5.85 27.04
C LEU A 305 -5.34 -4.42 26.52
N ARG A 306 -5.17 -4.25 25.20
CA ARG A 306 -5.03 -2.94 24.53
C ARG A 306 -6.26 -2.05 24.72
N ASN A 307 -7.44 -2.66 24.88
CA ASN A 307 -8.70 -1.97 25.11
C ASN A 307 -9.10 -1.93 26.60
N ASN A 308 -8.13 -2.10 27.50
CA ASN A 308 -8.32 -2.07 28.96
C ASN A 308 -9.35 -3.09 29.47
N LYS A 309 -9.49 -4.24 28.79
CA LYS A 309 -10.33 -5.35 29.20
C LYS A 309 -9.49 -6.43 29.87
N ASN A 310 -10.13 -7.18 30.76
CA ASN A 310 -9.48 -8.27 31.48
C ASN A 310 -9.48 -9.55 30.65
N VAL A 311 -8.40 -10.31 30.76
CA VAL A 311 -8.23 -11.64 30.17
C VAL A 311 -7.87 -12.60 31.30
N PRO A 312 -8.37 -13.85 31.30
CA PRO A 312 -7.95 -14.86 32.27
C PRO A 312 -6.43 -15.11 32.21
N ASP A 313 -5.76 -15.05 33.36
CA ASP A 313 -4.30 -15.28 33.47
C ASP A 313 -3.88 -16.65 32.90
N SER A 314 -4.77 -17.65 32.97
CA SER A 314 -4.53 -18.98 32.42
C SER A 314 -4.20 -18.97 30.92
N ILE A 315 -4.76 -18.02 30.16
CA ILE A 315 -4.47 -17.87 28.73
C ILE A 315 -3.02 -17.41 28.54
N LEU A 316 -2.61 -16.36 29.24
CA LEU A 316 -1.26 -15.81 29.14
C LEU A 316 -0.21 -16.80 29.64
N LEU A 317 -0.49 -17.48 30.75
CA LEU A 317 0.39 -18.52 31.30
C LEU A 317 0.57 -19.68 30.32
N LYS A 318 -0.51 -20.16 29.69
CA LYS A 318 -0.44 -21.21 28.65
C LYS A 318 0.44 -20.76 27.49
N LEU A 319 0.19 -19.58 26.94
CA LEU A 319 0.93 -19.04 25.79
C LEU A 319 2.40 -18.77 26.10
N ALA A 320 2.71 -18.31 27.32
CA ALA A 320 4.08 -18.05 27.75
C ALA A 320 4.87 -19.33 28.07
N ALA A 321 4.19 -20.45 28.36
CA ALA A 321 4.82 -21.74 28.65
C ALA A 321 5.32 -22.48 27.39
N ASP A 322 4.83 -22.09 26.20
CA ASP A 322 5.26 -22.63 24.92
C ASP A 322 6.31 -21.71 24.28
N ASP A 323 7.53 -22.21 24.08
CA ASP A 323 8.65 -21.46 23.48
C ASP A 323 8.31 -20.86 22.10
N LYS A 324 7.42 -21.51 21.33
CA LYS A 324 6.96 -21.02 20.03
C LYS A 324 6.20 -19.70 20.14
N TYR A 325 5.43 -19.53 21.22
CA TYR A 325 4.55 -18.37 21.41
C TYR A 325 5.10 -17.36 22.41
N ARG A 326 6.01 -17.75 23.30
CA ARG A 326 6.55 -16.89 24.36
C ARG A 326 7.17 -15.59 23.83
N ALA A 327 8.00 -15.66 22.80
CA ALA A 327 8.62 -14.47 22.18
C ALA A 327 7.56 -13.57 21.52
N THR A 328 6.69 -14.15 20.69
CA THR A 328 5.61 -13.41 20.02
C THR A 328 4.65 -12.75 21.01
N LEU A 329 4.36 -13.41 22.13
CA LEU A 329 3.53 -12.87 23.21
C LEU A 329 4.21 -11.66 23.87
N TYR A 330 5.50 -11.75 24.15
CA TYR A 330 6.28 -10.63 24.70
C TYR A 330 6.21 -9.42 23.77
N ASP A 331 6.53 -9.59 22.48
CA ASP A 331 6.54 -8.51 21.50
C ASP A 331 5.16 -7.84 21.36
N LYS A 332 4.09 -8.65 21.35
CA LYS A 332 2.72 -8.12 21.26
C LYS A 332 2.27 -7.38 22.52
N LEU A 333 2.72 -7.82 23.71
CA LEU A 333 2.44 -7.12 24.97
C LEU A 333 3.25 -5.83 25.07
N GLU A 334 4.50 -5.82 24.61
CA GLU A 334 5.31 -4.60 24.47
C GLU A 334 4.62 -3.59 23.56
N TRP A 335 4.23 -4.03 22.37
CA TRP A 335 3.50 -3.19 21.42
C TRP A 335 2.17 -2.65 21.98
N ALA A 336 1.47 -3.45 22.79
CA ALA A 336 0.22 -3.03 23.43
C ALA A 336 0.42 -2.17 24.69
N ASP A 337 1.65 -1.88 25.11
CA ASP A 337 2.01 -1.23 26.38
C ASP A 337 1.48 -1.98 27.61
N ARG A 338 1.51 -3.32 27.55
CA ARG A 338 0.97 -4.25 28.57
C ARG A 338 1.97 -5.32 29.02
N LEU A 339 3.27 -5.01 29.03
CA LEU A 339 4.29 -5.91 29.58
C LEU A 339 4.06 -6.25 31.06
N ASP A 340 3.26 -5.45 31.79
CA ASP A 340 2.78 -5.77 33.14
C ASP A 340 2.04 -7.12 33.21
N LYS A 341 1.53 -7.61 32.09
CA LYS A 341 0.80 -8.87 31.96
C LYS A 341 1.65 -10.04 31.48
N PHE A 342 2.94 -9.83 31.18
CA PHE A 342 3.80 -10.93 30.76
C PHE A 342 4.10 -11.87 31.94
N PRO A 343 3.82 -13.18 31.82
CA PRO A 343 4.15 -14.14 32.87
C PRO A 343 5.67 -14.25 33.06
N LYS A 344 6.12 -14.11 34.32
CA LYS A 344 7.54 -14.20 34.67
C LYS A 344 8.07 -15.63 34.52
#